data_AF-A0A941Q216-F1
#
_entry.id   AF-A0A941Q216-F1
#
_cell.length_a   1.000
_cell.length_b   1.000
_cell.length_c   1.000
_cell.angle_alpha   90.00
_cell.angle_beta   90.00
_cell.angle_gamma   90.00
#
_symmetry.space_group_name_H-M   'P 1'
#
loop_
_entity.id
_entity.type
_entity.pdbx_description
1 polymer ?
#
loop_
_entity_poly.entity_id
_entity_poly.type
_entity_poly.pdbx_seq_one_letter_code
_entity_poly.pdbx_strand_id
1 'polypeptide(L)'
;MTEELPLFPLQTVLFPGGLLSLKVFEARYLDLASTCLREKRPFGVVALRKGQEVRRSGQDEPGAVVLEDVGVMAEILELDGAQPGILQLRCRGTRRFRIERTHQRADGLWIGEDEILPDYEPIAPAEGVHETVRGLANAIASLKGKGVEP
;
A
#
# COMPACT_ATOMS: atom_id res chain seq x y z
N MET A 1 13.01 9.23 14.19
CA MET A 1 14.18 9.07 13.32
C MET A 1 13.60 8.82 11.95
N THR A 2 13.81 9.76 11.02
CA THR A 2 13.20 9.72 9.69
C THR A 2 13.96 8.72 8.84
N GLU A 3 13.28 7.69 8.31
CA GLU A 3 13.88 6.73 7.38
C GLU A 3 13.48 7.07 5.95
N GLU A 4 14.32 6.66 5.00
CA GLU A 4 13.94 6.70 3.58
C GLU A 4 13.08 5.49 3.26
N LEU A 5 11.83 5.75 2.89
CA LEU A 5 10.83 4.76 2.52
C LEU A 5 10.54 4.84 1.02
N PRO A 6 10.78 3.76 0.25
CA PRO A 6 10.32 3.70 -1.13
C PRO A 6 8.80 3.77 -1.21
N LEU A 7 8.27 4.61 -2.10
CA LEU A 7 6.84 4.84 -2.25
C LEU A 7 6.32 4.23 -3.55
N PHE A 8 5.15 3.63 -3.45
CA PHE A 8 4.34 3.11 -4.55
C PHE A 8 3.05 3.93 -4.63
N PRO A 9 2.98 4.93 -5.52
CA PRO A 9 1.79 5.74 -5.72
C PRO A 9 0.67 4.95 -6.40
N LEU A 10 -0.55 5.01 -5.87
CA LEU A 10 -1.75 4.39 -6.43
C LEU A 10 -2.91 5.39 -6.50
N GLN A 11 -3.93 5.11 -7.31
CA GLN A 11 -5.21 5.83 -7.29
C GLN A 11 -6.13 5.39 -6.15
N THR A 12 -5.74 4.35 -5.41
CA THR A 12 -6.48 3.79 -4.29
C THR A 12 -5.74 3.99 -2.99
N VAL A 13 -6.48 3.97 -1.87
CA VAL A 13 -5.92 3.99 -0.52
C VAL A 13 -5.79 2.57 0.01
N LEU A 14 -4.69 2.29 0.70
CA LEU A 14 -4.52 1.09 1.52
C LEU A 14 -4.80 1.44 2.97
N PHE A 15 -5.42 0.52 3.70
CA PHE A 15 -5.66 0.62 5.14
C PHE A 15 -4.82 -0.42 5.91
N PRO A 16 -4.48 -0.16 7.19
CA PRO A 16 -3.95 -1.18 8.09
C PRO A 16 -4.80 -2.46 8.07
N GLY A 17 -4.17 -3.62 7.94
CA GLY A 17 -4.83 -4.92 7.80
C GLY A 17 -5.42 -5.22 6.42
N GLY A 18 -5.56 -4.22 5.55
CA GLY A 18 -6.09 -4.40 4.20
C GLY A 18 -5.19 -5.24 3.31
N LEU A 19 -5.78 -6.05 2.45
CA LEU A 19 -5.06 -6.82 1.43
C LEU A 19 -5.02 -6.03 0.11
N LEU A 20 -3.86 -6.05 -0.54
CA LEU A 20 -3.63 -5.38 -1.81
C LEU A 20 -2.98 -6.34 -2.79
N SER A 21 -3.61 -6.53 -3.95
CA SER A 21 -3.05 -7.30 -5.06
C SER A 21 -2.58 -6.35 -6.15
N LEU A 22 -1.30 -6.43 -6.52
CA LEU A 22 -0.68 -5.56 -7.52
C LEU A 22 -0.13 -6.38 -8.68
N LYS A 23 -0.38 -5.88 -9.90
CA LYS A 23 0.31 -6.32 -11.11
C LYS A 23 1.39 -5.30 -11.45
N VAL A 24 2.65 -5.67 -11.24
CA VAL A 24 3.80 -4.79 -11.41
C VAL A 24 4.56 -5.17 -12.68
N PHE A 25 4.85 -4.18 -13.53
CA PHE A 25 5.57 -4.36 -14.80
C PHE A 25 6.60 -3.26 -15.09
N GLU A 26 6.58 -2.15 -14.34
CA GLU A 26 7.60 -1.11 -14.47
C GLU A 26 8.88 -1.51 -13.74
N ALA A 27 10.03 -1.36 -14.41
CA ALA A 27 11.35 -1.81 -13.91
C ALA A 27 11.65 -1.34 -12.48
N ARG A 28 11.47 -0.05 -12.18
CA ARG A 28 11.68 0.53 -10.84
C ARG A 28 10.90 -0.18 -9.73
N TYR A 29 9.70 -0.67 -10.03
CA TYR A 29 8.85 -1.36 -9.06
C TYR A 29 9.11 -2.87 -9.03
N LEU A 30 9.59 -3.46 -10.12
CA LEU A 30 10.13 -4.83 -10.11
C LEU A 30 11.35 -4.93 -9.18
N ASP A 31 12.24 -3.93 -9.25
CA ASP A 31 13.43 -3.83 -8.40
C ASP A 31 13.05 -3.58 -6.93
N LEU A 32 12.06 -2.70 -6.70
CA LEU A 32 11.50 -2.46 -5.36
C LEU A 32 10.95 -3.77 -4.76
N ALA A 33 10.06 -4.46 -5.48
CA ALA A 33 9.44 -5.70 -5.02
C ALA A 33 10.49 -6.75 -4.64
N SER A 34 11.48 -6.95 -5.49
CA SER A 34 12.58 -7.89 -5.27
C SER A 34 13.43 -7.51 -4.05
N THR A 35 13.64 -6.20 -3.83
CA THR A 35 14.40 -5.69 -2.68
C THR A 35 13.64 -5.84 -1.37
N CYS A 36 12.36 -5.45 -1.33
CA CYS A 36 11.49 -5.62 -0.17
C CYS A 36 11.38 -7.09 0.25
N LEU A 37 11.26 -8.01 -0.70
CA LEU A 37 11.20 -9.45 -0.40
C LEU A 37 12.53 -9.96 0.19
N ARG A 38 13.67 -9.58 -0.39
CA ARG A 38 15.00 -9.99 0.06
C ARG A 38 15.35 -9.44 1.44
N GLU A 39 15.04 -8.18 1.69
CA GLU A 39 15.43 -7.46 2.91
C GLU A 39 14.35 -7.51 4.01
N LYS A 40 13.18 -8.09 3.70
CA LYS A 40 12.01 -8.13 4.59
C LYS A 40 11.63 -6.74 5.10
N ARG A 41 11.73 -5.74 4.23
CA ARG A 41 11.34 -4.35 4.53
C ARG A 41 10.06 -4.00 3.77
N PRO A 42 9.13 -3.27 4.41
CA PRO A 42 7.95 -2.79 3.72
C PRO A 42 8.31 -1.67 2.74
N PHE A 43 7.37 -1.36 1.85
CA PHE A 43 7.35 -0.13 1.07
C PHE A 43 6.11 0.69 1.43
N GLY A 44 6.10 1.99 1.14
CA GLY A 44 4.95 2.85 1.40
C GLY A 44 3.96 2.82 0.25
N VAL A 45 2.69 2.51 0.50
CA VAL A 45 1.61 2.76 -0.45
C VAL A 45 0.99 4.12 -0.13
N VAL A 46 0.92 5.00 -1.13
CA VAL A 46 0.39 6.35 -0.98
C VAL A 46 -0.56 6.68 -2.12
N ALA A 47 -1.67 7.33 -1.82
CA ALA A 47 -2.62 7.71 -2.84
C ALA A 47 -2.12 8.93 -3.64
N LEU A 48 -2.48 8.97 -4.92
CA LEU A 48 -2.26 10.10 -5.80
C LEU A 48 -3.37 11.13 -5.59
N ARG A 49 -3.03 12.32 -5.10
CA ARG A 49 -3.92 13.49 -5.13
C ARG A 49 -4.10 14.00 -6.56
N LYS A 50 -3.05 13.89 -7.38
CA LYS A 50 -3.03 14.23 -8.81
C LYS A 50 -2.01 13.38 -9.54
N GLY A 51 -2.30 13.01 -10.79
CA GLY A 51 -1.39 12.27 -11.67
C GLY A 51 -1.93 10.89 -12.09
N GLN A 52 -1.10 10.11 -12.77
CA GLN A 52 -1.40 8.72 -13.15
C GLN A 52 -0.38 7.77 -12.51
N GLU A 53 -0.80 6.53 -12.26
CA GLU A 53 0.05 5.49 -11.66
C GLU A 53 1.21 5.12 -12.60
N VAL A 54 0.90 5.02 -13.90
CA VAL A 54 1.86 4.67 -14.95
C VAL A 54 2.38 5.93 -15.62
N ARG A 55 3.70 6.07 -15.68
CA ARG A 55 4.33 7.15 -16.44
C ARG A 55 4.13 6.91 -17.93
N ARG A 56 3.69 7.94 -18.65
CA ARG A 56 3.72 7.96 -20.12
C ARG A 56 5.05 8.58 -20.54
N SER A 57 5.88 7.80 -21.24
CA SER A 57 7.23 8.18 -21.64
C SER A 57 7.31 9.63 -22.16
N GLY A 58 8.06 10.48 -21.45
CA GLY A 58 8.48 11.80 -21.92
C GLY A 58 7.56 13.00 -21.62
N GLN A 59 6.50 12.86 -20.81
CA GLN A 59 5.55 13.95 -20.52
C GLN A 59 5.27 14.19 -19.02
N ASP A 60 6.18 13.79 -18.13
CA ASP A 60 6.04 14.15 -16.71
C ASP A 60 6.64 15.55 -16.49
N GLU A 61 5.82 16.57 -16.71
CA GLU A 61 6.12 17.94 -16.26
C GLU A 61 6.36 17.94 -14.73
N PRO A 62 7.32 18.73 -14.21
CA PRO A 62 7.48 18.91 -12.77
C PRO A 62 6.15 19.32 -12.11
N GLY A 63 5.64 18.52 -11.18
CA GLY A 63 4.33 18.73 -10.53
C GLY A 63 3.13 18.02 -11.17
N ALA A 64 3.34 17.15 -12.17
CA ALA A 64 2.29 16.30 -12.75
C ALA A 64 1.74 15.27 -11.75
N VAL A 65 2.56 14.85 -10.77
CA VAL A 65 2.21 13.91 -9.72
C VAL A 65 2.25 14.61 -8.37
N VAL A 66 1.13 14.57 -7.66
CA VAL A 66 1.00 15.04 -6.28
C VAL A 66 0.55 13.86 -5.44
N LEU A 67 1.35 13.53 -4.43
CA LEU A 67 1.07 12.45 -3.49
C LEU A 67 0.24 13.00 -2.33
N GLU A 68 -0.59 12.16 -1.74
CA GLU A 68 -1.16 12.44 -0.42
C GLU A 68 -0.08 12.42 0.66
N ASP A 69 -0.32 13.15 1.74
CA ASP A 69 0.68 13.32 2.81
C ASP A 69 0.71 12.12 3.78
N VAL A 70 -0.26 11.22 3.67
CA VAL A 70 -0.40 10.03 4.53
C VAL A 70 -0.56 8.78 3.67
N GLY A 71 0.19 7.74 4.02
CA GLY A 71 0.15 6.42 3.38
C GLY A 71 0.11 5.28 4.39
N VAL A 72 0.16 4.05 3.87
CA VAL A 72 0.26 2.82 4.66
C VAL A 72 1.41 1.97 4.17
N MET A 73 2.23 1.50 5.11
CA MET A 73 3.30 0.55 4.84
C MET A 73 2.72 -0.80 4.39
N ALA A 74 3.18 -1.30 3.26
CA ALA A 74 2.78 -2.59 2.70
C ALA A 74 3.89 -3.62 2.89
N GLU A 75 3.53 -4.73 3.54
CA GLU A 75 4.37 -5.93 3.64
C GLU A 75 4.00 -6.91 2.52
N ILE A 76 4.99 -7.43 1.80
CA ILE A 76 4.77 -8.44 0.76
C ILE A 76 4.51 -9.79 1.44
N LEU A 77 3.33 -10.36 1.19
CA LEU A 77 2.96 -11.71 1.62
C LEU A 77 3.39 -12.76 0.60
N GLU A 78 3.14 -12.47 -0.68
CA GLU A 78 3.44 -13.37 -1.80
C GLU A 78 3.91 -12.58 -3.00
N LEU A 79 4.81 -13.18 -3.78
CA LEU A 79 5.34 -12.66 -5.03
C LEU A 79 5.41 -13.80 -6.03
N ASP A 80 4.72 -13.65 -7.16
CA ASP A 80 4.68 -14.61 -8.26
C ASP A 80 5.17 -13.97 -9.56
N GLY A 81 6.14 -14.61 -10.21
CA GLY A 81 6.75 -14.21 -11.48
C GLY A 81 6.39 -15.13 -12.65
N ALA A 82 5.22 -15.77 -12.64
CA ALA A 82 4.80 -16.73 -13.66
C ALA A 82 4.83 -16.19 -15.11
N GLN A 83 4.71 -14.87 -15.31
CA GLN A 83 4.80 -14.23 -16.62
C GLN A 83 6.10 -13.41 -16.74
N PRO A 84 6.93 -13.62 -17.77
CA PRO A 84 8.15 -12.84 -17.97
C PRO A 84 7.86 -11.33 -18.00
N GLY A 85 8.57 -10.57 -17.17
CA GLY A 85 8.44 -9.10 -17.09
C GLY A 85 7.25 -8.60 -16.27
N ILE A 86 6.48 -9.49 -15.62
CA ILE A 86 5.36 -9.13 -14.75
C ILE A 86 5.52 -9.84 -13.41
N LEU A 87 5.40 -9.10 -12.32
CA LEU A 87 5.25 -9.65 -10.97
C LEU A 87 3.83 -9.43 -10.46
N GLN A 88 3.22 -10.49 -9.92
CA GLN A 88 2.00 -10.41 -9.14
C GLN A 88 2.38 -10.39 -7.67
N LEU A 89 2.02 -9.31 -6.97
CA LEU A 89 2.29 -9.16 -5.54
C LEU A 89 0.98 -9.25 -4.77
N ARG A 90 0.99 -10.00 -3.67
CA ARG A 90 -0.03 -9.89 -2.62
C ARG A 90 0.61 -9.24 -1.41
N CYS A 91 0.05 -8.12 -0.98
CA CYS A 91 0.57 -7.32 0.12
C CYS A 91 -0.49 -7.16 1.22
N ARG A 92 -0.02 -6.84 2.42
CA ARG A 92 -0.87 -6.45 3.55
C ARG A 92 -0.45 -5.08 4.07
N GLY A 93 -1.42 -4.20 4.26
CA GLY A 93 -1.24 -2.93 4.94
C GLY A 93 -0.91 -3.13 6.41
N THR A 94 0.07 -2.38 6.92
CA THR A 94 0.53 -2.49 8.30
C THR A 94 0.35 -1.15 9.01
N ARG A 95 1.42 -0.36 9.17
CA ARG A 95 1.40 0.91 9.89
C ARG A 95 1.13 2.07 8.95
N ARG A 96 0.47 3.10 9.47
CA ARG A 96 0.33 4.38 8.79
C ARG A 96 1.62 5.18 8.92
N PHE A 97 1.90 6.02 7.93
CA PHE A 97 3.00 6.97 7.99
C PHE A 97 2.58 8.31 7.40
N ARG A 98 3.19 9.38 7.87
CA ARG A 98 3.16 10.71 7.26
C ARG A 98 4.43 10.93 6.47
N ILE A 99 4.30 11.55 5.32
CA ILE A 99 5.41 11.96 4.47
C ILE A 99 5.77 13.41 4.80
N GLU A 100 6.99 13.63 5.27
CA GLU A 100 7.49 14.98 5.53
C GLU A 100 8.10 15.61 4.27
N ARG A 101 8.81 14.78 3.49
CA ARG A 101 9.47 15.19 2.24
C ARG A 101 9.43 14.05 1.24
N THR A 102 9.39 14.41 -0.03
CA THR A 102 9.55 13.45 -1.13
C THR A 102 10.61 13.91 -2.10
N HIS A 103 11.26 12.93 -2.71
CA HIS A 103 12.09 13.15 -3.87
C HIS A 103 11.97 11.95 -4.80
N GLN A 104 12.42 12.12 -6.05
CA GLN A 104 12.53 11.02 -7.00
C GLN A 104 13.99 10.65 -7.17
N ARG A 105 14.27 9.34 -7.13
CA ARG A 105 15.55 8.79 -7.56
C ARG A 105 15.69 8.89 -9.08
N ALA A 106 16.91 8.73 -9.58
CA ALA A 106 17.23 8.82 -11.01
C ALA A 106 16.42 7.86 -11.91
N ASP A 107 15.99 6.71 -11.37
CA ASP A 107 15.13 5.73 -12.07
C ASP A 107 13.63 6.06 -11.97
N GLY A 108 13.29 7.20 -11.34
CA GLY A 108 11.93 7.66 -11.14
C GLY A 108 11.20 7.02 -9.96
N LEU A 109 11.85 6.18 -9.15
CA LEU A 109 11.24 5.67 -7.93
C LEU A 109 11.04 6.83 -6.94
N TRP A 110 9.83 6.95 -6.38
CA TRP A 110 9.55 7.93 -5.33
C TRP A 110 10.10 7.45 -4.00
N ILE A 111 10.78 8.33 -3.28
CA ILE A 111 11.28 8.10 -1.93
C ILE A 111 10.65 9.15 -1.01
N GLY A 112 10.12 8.70 0.12
CA GLY A 112 9.57 9.53 1.17
C GLY A 112 10.42 9.48 2.42
N GLU A 113 10.61 10.62 3.07
CA GLU A 113 11.03 10.71 4.46
C GLU A 113 9.79 10.50 5.34
N ASP A 114 9.72 9.39 6.07
CA ASP A 114 8.51 8.97 6.78
C ASP A 114 8.55 9.17 8.30
N GLU A 115 7.41 9.54 8.86
CA GLU A 115 7.10 9.49 10.28
C GLU A 115 5.97 8.48 10.53
N ILE A 116 6.22 7.45 11.35
CA ILE A 116 5.19 6.48 11.74
C ILE A 116 4.08 7.18 12.52
N LEU A 117 2.84 6.97 12.09
CA LEU A 117 1.66 7.42 12.82
C LEU A 117 1.14 6.31 13.74
N PRO A 118 0.60 6.67 14.92
CA PRO A 118 -0.09 5.70 15.79
C PRO A 118 -1.31 5.13 15.08
N ASP A 119 -1.79 3.96 15.50
CA ASP A 119 -3.07 3.43 15.01
C ASP A 119 -4.24 4.29 15.49
N TYR A 120 -5.36 4.25 14.76
CA TYR A 120 -6.58 4.90 15.23
C TYR A 120 -7.14 4.13 16.42
N GLU A 121 -7.62 4.87 17.42
CA GLU A 121 -8.40 4.27 18.48
C GLU A 121 -9.69 3.67 17.91
N PRO A 122 -10.03 2.42 18.24
CA PRO A 122 -11.28 1.81 17.79
C PRO A 122 -12.47 2.63 18.31
N ILE A 123 -13.30 3.10 17.37
CA ILE A 123 -14.55 3.78 17.70
C ILE A 123 -15.68 2.76 17.64
N ALA A 124 -16.55 2.73 18.66
CA ALA A 124 -17.72 1.87 18.65
C ALA A 124 -18.63 2.22 17.46
N PRO A 125 -19.17 1.21 16.73
CA PRO A 125 -20.12 1.47 15.66
C PRO A 125 -21.34 2.23 16.17
N ALA A 126 -21.86 3.15 15.36
CA ALA A 126 -23.08 3.89 15.66
C ALA A 126 -24.28 2.94 15.84
N GLU A 127 -25.24 3.32 16.69
CA GLU A 127 -26.41 2.49 17.02
C GLU A 127 -27.18 2.03 15.79
N GLY A 128 -27.33 2.90 14.79
CA GLY A 128 -28.03 2.61 13.54
C GLY A 128 -27.40 1.50 12.67
N VAL A 129 -26.16 1.06 12.96
CA VAL A 129 -25.49 -0.04 12.23
C VAL A 129 -25.29 -1.30 13.09
N HIS A 130 -25.81 -1.35 14.31
CA HIS A 130 -25.59 -2.47 15.23
C HIS A 130 -26.08 -3.82 14.67
N GLU A 131 -27.23 -3.84 13.99
CA GLU A 131 -27.74 -5.05 13.33
C GLU A 131 -26.79 -5.53 12.21
N THR A 132 -26.26 -4.61 11.41
CA THR A 132 -25.27 -4.91 10.37
C THR A 132 -23.98 -5.46 10.96
N VAL A 133 -23.49 -4.85 12.06
CA VAL A 133 -22.28 -5.31 12.77
C VAL A 133 -22.48 -6.72 13.32
N ARG A 134 -23.64 -7.01 13.91
CA ARG A 134 -23.98 -8.35 14.41
C ARG A 134 -24.05 -9.36 13.27
N GLY A 135 -24.67 -8.99 12.15
CA GLY A 135 -24.72 -9.83 10.94
C GLY A 135 -23.32 -10.17 10.42
N LEU A 136 -22.45 -9.16 10.31
CA LEU A 136 -21.06 -9.34 9.88
C LEU A 136 -20.27 -10.22 10.85
N ALA A 137 -20.42 -10.00 12.17
CA ALA A 137 -19.75 -10.81 13.19
C ALA A 137 -20.16 -12.29 13.08
N ASN A 138 -21.44 -12.58 12.85
CA ASN A 138 -21.94 -13.94 12.65
C ASN A 138 -21.38 -14.58 11.37
N ALA A 139 -21.29 -13.81 10.28
CA ALA A 139 -20.69 -14.29 9.02
C ALA A 139 -19.21 -14.63 9.19
N ILE A 140 -18.44 -13.76 9.86
CA ILE A 140 -17.02 -14.00 10.18
C ILE A 140 -16.87 -15.27 11.03
N ALA A 141 -17.69 -15.43 12.08
CA ALA A 141 -17.65 -16.61 12.95
C ALA A 141 -17.96 -17.90 12.16
N SER A 142 -18.94 -17.85 11.24
CA SER A 142 -19.30 -18.97 10.37
C SER A 142 -18.16 -19.36 9.43
N LEU A 143 -17.46 -18.38 8.84
CA LEU A 143 -16.29 -18.64 7.98
C LEU A 143 -15.13 -19.27 8.76
N LYS A 144 -14.84 -18.75 9.96
CA LYS A 144 -13.83 -19.34 10.85
C LYS A 144 -14.16 -20.77 11.23
N GLY A 145 -15.44 -21.08 11.51
CA GLY A 145 -15.90 -22.44 11.76
C GLY A 145 -15.70 -23.41 10.58
N LYS A 146 -15.53 -22.90 9.36
CA LYS A 146 -15.22 -23.66 8.15
C LYS A 146 -13.71 -23.72 7.83
N GLY A 147 -12.85 -23.21 8.71
CA GLY A 147 -11.40 -23.19 8.52
C GLY A 147 -10.90 -22.11 7.56
N VAL A 148 -11.72 -21.12 7.21
CA VAL A 148 -11.30 -19.95 6.43
C VAL A 148 -10.94 -18.83 7.41
N GLU A 149 -9.73 -18.28 7.30
CA GLU A 149 -9.38 -17.02 7.96
C GLU A 149 -9.75 -15.86 7.01
N PRO A 150 -10.83 -15.12 7.29
CA PRO A 150 -11.24 -13.97 6.50
C PRO A 150 -10.31 -12.76 6.70
#